data_AF-A0A8B8ZSF4-F1
#
_entry.id   AF-A0A8B8ZSF4-F1
#
_cell.length_a   1.000
_cell.length_b   1.000
_cell.length_c   1.000
_cell.angle_alpha   90.00
_cell.angle_beta   90.00
_cell.angle_gamma   90.00
#
_symmetry.space_group_name_H-M   'P 1'
#
loop_
_entity.id
_entity.type
_entity.pdbx_description
1 polymer ?
#
loop_
_entity_poly.entity_id
_entity_poly.type
_entity_poly.pdbx_seq_one_letter_code
_entity_poly.pdbx_strand_id
1 'polypeptide(L)'
;MPVLCLLLMDGTFGGDLVKTLLGSSEAVVSALSCSSRLLRYDLNTMMLPNMETLRDHGVPGPKLIKLATSYPRVLMKKRDRFTETVELLKGMGMKPTSTTFILAIAAMLALTPATWERKLANIRKSMEFFVNKLNWEPAFLAARPMLLSLSLEKRIIPRCSILSILLWKGLLSSKFGVHTLLLSKKDFLEKYVVKYGEQVPEVLEAYQGKLEFVGIEAGDQCKQKKRGRGSKKHYGNWQL
;
A
#
# COMPACT_ATOMS: atom_id res chain seq x y z
N MET A 1 -16.22 -6.49 -34.76
CA MET A 1 -14.77 -6.66 -34.52
C MET A 1 -13.86 -6.43 -35.73
N PRO A 2 -14.28 -6.39 -37.02
CA PRO A 2 -13.32 -6.11 -38.11
C PRO A 2 -13.07 -4.62 -38.40
N VAL A 3 -14.06 -3.74 -38.19
CA VAL A 3 -13.95 -2.32 -38.58
C VAL A 3 -13.00 -1.52 -37.67
N LEU A 4 -12.87 -1.92 -36.39
CA LEU A 4 -11.98 -1.25 -35.43
C LEU A 4 -10.49 -1.61 -35.64
N CYS A 5 -10.20 -2.77 -36.23
CA CYS A 5 -8.83 -3.17 -36.58
C CYS A 5 -8.32 -2.42 -37.82
N LEU A 6 -9.19 -2.11 -38.78
CA LEU A 6 -8.81 -1.37 -39.99
C LEU A 6 -8.47 0.09 -39.69
N LEU A 7 -9.25 0.76 -38.84
CA LEU A 7 -8.97 2.15 -38.43
C LEU A 7 -7.67 2.32 -37.63
N LEU A 8 -7.17 1.25 -37.00
CA LEU A 8 -5.87 1.27 -36.31
C LEU A 8 -4.68 1.03 -37.26
N MET A 9 -4.90 0.54 -38.48
CA MET A 9 -3.85 0.22 -39.45
C MET A 9 -3.58 1.35 -40.46
N ASP A 10 -4.50 2.30 -40.63
CA ASP A 10 -4.39 3.38 -41.63
C ASP A 10 -3.68 4.66 -41.13
N GLY A 11 -2.95 4.61 -40.01
CA GLY A 11 -2.09 5.71 -39.52
C GLY A 11 -2.80 6.99 -39.02
N THR A 12 -4.11 7.13 -39.23
CA THR A 12 -4.87 8.37 -38.98
C THR A 12 -5.30 8.59 -37.52
N PHE A 13 -5.16 7.58 -36.65
CA PHE A 13 -5.43 7.68 -35.20
C PHE A 13 -4.15 7.61 -34.35
N GLY A 14 -3.03 8.06 -34.94
CA GLY A 14 -1.70 8.05 -34.32
C GLY A 14 -1.22 6.67 -33.84
N GLY A 15 -1.75 5.58 -34.38
CA GLY A 15 -1.35 4.23 -33.96
C GLY A 15 0.16 3.97 -34.07
N ASP A 16 0.85 4.63 -34.99
CA ASP A 16 2.20 4.22 -35.41
C ASP A 16 3.30 4.51 -34.38
N LEU A 17 3.22 5.62 -33.64
CA LEU A 17 4.27 5.96 -32.68
C LEU A 17 4.11 5.21 -31.35
N VAL A 18 2.87 5.07 -30.86
CA VAL A 18 2.58 4.22 -29.69
C VAL A 18 2.82 2.73 -30.02
N LYS A 19 2.52 2.26 -31.23
CA LYS A 19 2.94 0.91 -31.68
C LYS A 19 4.45 0.76 -31.67
N THR A 20 5.20 1.77 -32.13
CA THR A 20 6.67 1.77 -32.10
C THR A 20 7.20 1.66 -30.66
N LEU A 21 6.57 2.35 -29.70
CA LEU A 21 6.95 2.28 -28.28
C LEU A 21 6.49 1.03 -27.53
N LEU A 22 5.31 0.50 -27.87
CA LEU A 22 4.77 -0.72 -27.26
C LEU A 22 5.31 -1.99 -27.91
N GLY A 23 6.00 -1.85 -29.04
CA GLY A 23 6.68 -2.92 -29.77
C GLY A 23 5.78 -3.81 -30.61
N SER A 24 4.44 -3.73 -30.47
CA SER A 24 3.51 -4.53 -31.27
C SER A 24 2.06 -4.02 -31.26
N SER A 25 1.28 -4.43 -32.27
CA SER A 25 -0.16 -4.13 -32.34
C SER A 25 -0.97 -4.87 -31.27
N GLU A 26 -0.52 -6.06 -30.86
CA GLU A 26 -1.12 -6.85 -29.79
C GLU A 26 -1.03 -6.13 -28.44
N ALA A 27 0.07 -5.42 -28.18
CA ALA A 27 0.22 -4.62 -26.97
C ALA A 27 -0.76 -3.43 -26.94
N VAL A 28 -1.02 -2.80 -28.09
CA VAL A 28 -2.05 -1.76 -28.22
C VAL A 28 -3.44 -2.33 -27.96
N VAL A 29 -3.79 -3.46 -28.58
CA VAL A 29 -5.08 -4.15 -28.36
C VAL A 29 -5.25 -4.53 -26.89
N SER A 30 -4.22 -5.09 -26.26
CA SER A 30 -4.24 -5.45 -24.84
C SER A 30 -4.54 -4.23 -23.94
N ALA A 31 -3.89 -3.09 -24.19
CA ALA A 31 -4.15 -1.86 -23.45
C ALA A 31 -5.61 -1.37 -23.61
N LEU A 32 -6.13 -1.40 -24.84
CA LEU A 32 -7.51 -1.02 -25.15
C LEU A 32 -8.53 -1.94 -24.50
N SER A 33 -8.28 -3.26 -24.50
CA SER A 33 -9.09 -4.26 -23.80
C SER A 33 -9.08 -4.05 -22.28
N CYS A 34 -7.97 -3.63 -21.69
CA CYS A 34 -7.86 -3.35 -20.26
C CYS A 34 -8.55 -2.05 -19.84
N SER A 35 -8.79 -1.10 -20.75
CA SER A 35 -9.51 0.13 -20.42
C SER A 35 -10.16 0.78 -21.66
N SER A 36 -11.42 0.42 -21.92
CA SER A 36 -12.23 0.98 -23.03
C SER A 36 -12.30 2.50 -23.09
N ARG A 37 -12.08 3.20 -21.96
CA ARG A 37 -12.00 4.67 -21.90
C ARG A 37 -10.86 5.28 -22.74
N LEU A 38 -9.87 4.48 -23.12
CA LEU A 38 -8.76 4.91 -23.98
C LEU A 38 -9.23 5.29 -25.39
N LEU A 39 -10.31 4.68 -25.89
CA LEU A 39 -10.89 4.98 -27.20
C LEU A 39 -11.43 6.41 -27.32
N ARG A 40 -11.55 7.13 -26.20
CA ARG A 40 -12.05 8.52 -26.16
C ARG A 40 -10.96 9.56 -26.34
N TYR A 41 -9.69 9.16 -26.40
CA TYR A 41 -8.56 10.06 -26.40
C TYR A 41 -7.53 9.60 -27.43
N ASP A 42 -6.78 10.55 -27.99
CA ASP A 42 -5.59 10.23 -28.76
C ASP A 42 -4.47 9.79 -27.81
N LEU A 43 -4.02 8.54 -27.99
CA LEU A 43 -3.02 7.92 -27.11
C LEU A 43 -1.63 8.54 -27.31
N ASN A 44 -1.35 9.11 -28.47
CA ASN A 44 -0.05 9.74 -28.76
C ASN A 44 0.07 11.03 -28.00
N THR A 45 -0.94 11.89 -28.08
CA THR A 45 -0.91 13.14 -27.32
C THR A 45 -1.00 12.92 -25.82
N MET A 46 -1.65 11.85 -25.34
CA MET A 46 -1.89 11.63 -23.92
C MET A 46 -0.86 10.73 -23.22
N MET A 47 -0.52 9.57 -23.77
CA MET A 47 0.37 8.59 -23.12
C MET A 47 1.84 8.83 -23.44
N LEU A 48 2.16 9.20 -24.68
CA LEU A 48 3.53 9.34 -25.15
C LEU A 48 4.36 10.25 -24.23
N PRO A 49 3.94 11.49 -23.89
CA PRO A 49 4.82 12.38 -23.12
C PRO A 49 5.19 11.81 -21.75
N ASN A 50 4.25 11.08 -21.13
CA ASN A 50 4.49 10.42 -19.84
C ASN A 50 5.34 9.16 -19.99
N MET A 51 5.21 8.42 -21.10
CA MET A 51 6.07 7.29 -21.41
C MET A 51 7.52 7.72 -21.66
N GLU A 52 7.71 8.81 -22.40
CA GLU A 52 9.03 9.40 -22.66
C GLU A 52 9.66 9.90 -21.36
N THR A 53 8.90 10.61 -20.53
CA THR A 53 9.36 11.03 -19.20
C THR A 53 9.88 9.84 -18.37
N LEU A 54 9.17 8.71 -18.36
CA LEU A 54 9.64 7.51 -17.65
C LEU A 54 10.91 6.91 -18.28
N ARG A 55 10.98 6.84 -19.60
CA ARG A 55 12.14 6.34 -20.35
C ARG A 55 13.38 7.20 -20.09
N ASP A 56 13.23 8.51 -20.15
CA ASP A 56 14.30 9.49 -19.96
C ASP A 56 14.83 9.47 -18.52
N HIS A 57 13.99 9.08 -17.56
CA HIS A 57 14.39 8.82 -16.18
C HIS A 57 14.89 7.39 -15.91
N GLY A 58 15.10 6.59 -16.95
CA GLY A 58 15.75 5.28 -16.86
C GLY A 58 14.82 4.13 -16.45
N VAL A 59 13.51 4.26 -16.64
CA VAL A 59 12.59 3.12 -16.52
C VAL A 59 12.85 2.14 -17.68
N PRO A 60 13.14 0.85 -17.41
CA PRO A 60 13.41 -0.11 -18.48
C PRO A 60 12.21 -0.32 -19.41
N GLY A 61 12.48 -0.40 -20.72
CA GLY A 61 11.47 -0.61 -21.76
C GLY A 61 10.45 -1.72 -21.46
N PRO A 62 10.86 -2.94 -21.05
CA PRO A 62 9.91 -4.01 -20.69
C PRO A 62 8.94 -3.64 -19.57
N LYS A 63 9.37 -2.85 -18.58
CA LYS A 63 8.51 -2.38 -17.49
C LYS A 63 7.55 -1.29 -17.95
N LEU A 64 8.01 -0.42 -18.84
CA LEU A 64 7.20 0.62 -19.46
C LEU A 64 6.07 0.03 -20.31
N ILE A 65 6.39 -0.96 -21.14
CA ILE A 65 5.41 -1.71 -21.94
C ILE A 65 4.38 -2.37 -21.02
N LYS A 66 4.83 -3.08 -19.97
CA LYS A 66 3.94 -3.72 -19.00
C LYS A 66 3.02 -2.71 -18.29
N LEU A 67 3.53 -1.53 -17.93
CA LEU A 67 2.73 -0.45 -17.35
C LEU A 67 1.65 0.04 -18.33
N ALA A 68 2.04 0.28 -19.59
CA ALA A 68 1.14 0.79 -20.60
C ALA A 68 0.04 -0.20 -20.99
N THR A 69 0.33 -1.50 -20.99
CA THR A 69 -0.67 -2.53 -21.29
C THR A 69 -1.56 -2.86 -20.09
N SER A 70 -0.99 -2.98 -18.90
CA SER A 70 -1.73 -3.44 -17.70
C SER A 70 -2.43 -2.30 -16.95
N TYR A 71 -1.85 -1.10 -16.95
CA TYR A 71 -2.34 0.05 -16.19
C TYR A 71 -2.27 1.37 -17.01
N PRO A 72 -2.87 1.41 -18.21
CA PRO A 72 -2.73 2.54 -19.12
C PRO A 72 -3.16 3.89 -18.53
N ARG A 73 -4.10 3.88 -17.57
CA ARG A 73 -4.61 5.08 -16.89
C ARG A 73 -3.53 5.87 -16.12
N VAL A 74 -2.44 5.23 -15.73
CA VAL A 74 -1.32 5.91 -15.05
C VAL A 74 -0.66 6.91 -16.00
N LEU A 75 -0.55 6.56 -17.28
CA LEU A 75 0.06 7.36 -18.32
C LEU A 75 -0.89 8.42 -18.90
N MET A 76 -2.17 8.43 -18.51
CA MET A 76 -3.17 9.39 -18.98
C MET A 76 -3.27 10.64 -18.10
N LYS A 77 -2.33 10.84 -17.17
CA LYS A 77 -2.37 11.96 -16.21
C LYS A 77 -1.76 13.21 -16.85
N LYS A 78 -2.14 14.39 -16.33
CA LYS A 78 -1.54 15.66 -16.78
C LYS A 78 -0.02 15.61 -16.61
N ARG A 79 0.70 16.06 -17.64
CA ARG A 79 2.17 15.99 -17.74
C ARG A 79 2.85 16.60 -16.51
N ASP A 80 2.53 17.85 -16.16
CA ASP A 80 3.20 18.56 -15.07
C ASP A 80 3.13 17.78 -13.76
N ARG A 81 1.94 17.28 -13.43
CA ARG A 81 1.71 16.47 -12.24
C ARG A 81 2.41 15.11 -12.30
N PHE A 82 2.49 14.51 -13.48
CA PHE A 82 3.18 13.25 -13.70
C PHE A 82 4.69 13.43 -13.47
N THR A 83 5.30 14.42 -14.11
CA THR A 83 6.72 14.76 -13.97
C THR A 83 7.08 15.13 -12.53
N GLU A 84 6.27 15.95 -11.86
CA GLU A 84 6.45 16.28 -10.44
C GLU A 84 6.45 15.02 -9.57
N THR A 85 5.52 14.09 -9.81
CA THR A 85 5.45 12.82 -9.05
C THR A 85 6.69 11.96 -9.29
N VAL A 86 7.18 11.89 -10.53
CA VAL A 86 8.38 11.13 -10.87
C VAL A 86 9.61 11.71 -10.17
N GLU A 87 9.81 13.03 -10.22
CA GLU A 87 10.94 13.68 -9.57
C GLU A 87 10.86 13.59 -8.04
N LEU A 88 9.67 13.71 -7.47
CA LEU A 88 9.46 13.51 -6.04
C LEU A 88 9.90 12.11 -5.60
N LEU A 89 9.46 11.06 -6.30
CA LEU A 89 9.81 9.68 -5.94
C LEU A 89 11.32 9.39 -6.11
N LYS A 90 11.96 10.00 -7.11
CA LYS A 90 13.43 9.96 -7.26
C LYS A 90 14.12 10.68 -6.08
N GLY A 91 13.63 11.85 -5.69
CA GLY A 91 14.10 12.59 -4.52
C GLY A 91 13.95 11.81 -3.21
N MET A 92 12.95 10.92 -3.12
CA MET A 92 12.79 9.96 -2.01
C MET A 92 13.75 8.75 -2.10
N GLY A 93 14.69 8.75 -3.04
CA GLY A 93 15.70 7.69 -3.23
C GLY A 93 15.18 6.45 -3.95
N MET A 94 13.97 6.48 -4.51
CA MET A 94 13.43 5.34 -5.25
C MET A 94 14.09 5.25 -6.62
N LYS A 95 14.68 4.08 -6.90
CA LYS A 95 15.30 3.81 -8.20
C LYS A 95 14.21 3.63 -9.27
N PRO A 96 14.27 4.36 -10.41
CA PRO A 96 13.32 4.18 -11.52
C PRO A 96 13.28 2.77 -12.10
N THR A 97 14.35 2.00 -11.91
CA THR A 97 14.43 0.59 -12.30
C THR A 97 13.61 -0.35 -11.39
N SER A 98 13.16 0.08 -10.22
CA SER A 98 12.40 -0.73 -9.28
C SER A 98 10.93 -0.88 -9.70
N THR A 99 10.35 -2.07 -9.52
CA THR A 99 8.90 -2.25 -9.73
C THR A 99 8.07 -1.42 -8.75
N THR A 100 8.59 -1.21 -7.53
CA THR A 100 7.95 -0.37 -6.51
C THR A 100 7.81 1.07 -6.97
N PHE A 101 8.72 1.57 -7.81
CA PHE A 101 8.66 2.93 -8.35
C PHE A 101 7.41 3.16 -9.19
N ILE A 102 7.14 2.25 -10.13
CA ILE A 102 5.94 2.30 -10.97
C ILE A 102 4.66 2.20 -10.13
N LEU A 103 4.64 1.31 -9.14
CA LEU A 103 3.48 1.18 -8.23
C LEU A 103 3.26 2.44 -7.39
N ALA A 104 4.33 3.11 -6.96
CA ALA A 104 4.26 4.35 -6.21
C ALA A 104 3.71 5.50 -7.09
N ILE A 105 4.16 5.62 -8.35
CA ILE A 105 3.60 6.58 -9.31
C ILE A 105 2.09 6.36 -9.45
N ALA A 106 1.67 5.11 -9.68
CA ALA A 106 0.26 4.76 -9.82
C ALA A 106 -0.54 5.15 -8.55
N ALA A 107 0.01 4.87 -7.36
CA ALA A 107 -0.63 5.19 -6.09
C ALA A 107 -0.77 6.71 -5.87
N MET A 108 0.27 7.50 -6.14
CA MET A 108 0.25 8.96 -5.94
C MET A 108 -0.66 9.66 -6.94
N LEU A 109 -0.65 9.22 -8.20
CA LEU A 109 -1.48 9.79 -9.26
C LEU A 109 -2.97 9.38 -9.15
N ALA A 110 -3.27 8.32 -8.41
CA ALA A 110 -4.64 7.91 -8.11
C ALA A 110 -5.34 8.84 -7.10
N LEU A 111 -4.58 9.60 -6.30
CA LEU A 111 -5.12 10.45 -5.24
C LEU A 111 -5.17 11.91 -5.70
N THR A 112 -5.98 12.75 -5.06
CA THR A 112 -5.83 14.21 -5.17
C THR A 112 -4.79 14.69 -4.16
N PRO A 113 -4.13 15.85 -4.35
CA PRO A 113 -3.21 16.39 -3.35
C PRO A 113 -3.83 16.48 -1.95
N ALA A 114 -5.07 16.97 -1.84
CA ALA A 114 -5.80 17.00 -0.58
C ALA A 114 -6.02 15.60 0.04
N THR A 115 -6.31 14.59 -0.79
CA THR A 115 -6.47 13.20 -0.30
C THR A 115 -5.14 12.61 0.17
N TRP A 116 -4.05 12.93 -0.54
CA TRP A 116 -2.70 12.53 -0.18
C TRP A 116 -2.30 13.10 1.18
N GLU A 117 -2.42 14.42 1.37
CA GLU A 117 -2.11 15.08 2.64
C GLU A 117 -2.93 14.52 3.80
N ARG A 118 -4.24 14.31 3.59
CA ARG A 118 -5.10 13.68 4.60
C ARG A 118 -4.62 12.27 4.97
N LYS A 119 -4.23 11.46 3.99
CA LYS A 119 -3.73 10.10 4.23
C LYS A 119 -2.38 10.13 4.95
N LEU A 120 -1.46 11.02 4.57
CA LEU A 120 -0.18 11.21 5.26
C LEU A 120 -0.39 11.65 6.71
N ALA A 121 -1.29 12.60 6.97
CA ALA A 121 -1.63 13.03 8.32
C ALA A 121 -2.14 11.85 9.19
N ASN A 122 -3.01 11.00 8.63
CA ASN A 122 -3.49 9.81 9.34
C ASN A 122 -2.38 8.80 9.62
N ILE A 123 -1.46 8.60 8.68
CA ILE A 123 -0.29 7.73 8.85
C ILE A 123 0.62 8.28 9.96
N ARG A 124 0.90 9.59 9.96
CA ARG A 124 1.71 10.26 11.00
C ARG A 124 1.09 10.08 12.39
N LYS A 125 -0.20 10.36 12.54
CA LYS A 125 -0.95 10.14 13.80
C LYS A 125 -0.88 8.68 14.27
N SER A 126 -1.06 7.74 13.33
CA SER A 126 -0.96 6.30 13.64
C SER A 126 0.45 5.91 14.08
N MET A 127 1.47 6.41 13.39
CA MET A 127 2.88 6.17 13.76
C MET A 127 3.20 6.73 15.14
N GLU A 128 2.79 7.96 15.43
CA GLU A 128 2.96 8.59 16.74
C GLU A 128 2.32 7.74 17.84
N PHE A 129 1.10 7.25 17.62
CA PHE A 129 0.44 6.35 18.56
C PHE A 129 1.22 5.05 18.79
N PHE A 130 1.59 4.34 17.72
CA PHE A 130 2.30 3.06 17.86
C PHE A 130 3.69 3.22 18.51
N VAL A 131 4.42 4.27 18.15
CA VAL A 131 5.77 4.51 18.66
C VAL A 131 5.75 5.06 20.08
N ASN A 132 4.90 6.05 20.37
CA ASN A 132 4.95 6.78 21.65
C ASN A 132 4.03 6.18 22.71
N LYS A 133 2.88 5.61 22.34
CA LYS A 133 1.90 5.07 23.29
C LYS A 133 2.02 3.56 23.48
N LEU A 134 2.48 2.84 22.46
CA LEU A 134 2.68 1.38 22.50
C LEU A 134 4.15 0.95 22.51
N ASN A 135 5.09 1.90 22.37
CA ASN A 135 6.53 1.65 22.36
C ASN A 135 6.96 0.61 21.30
N TRP A 136 6.31 0.61 20.13
CA TRP A 136 6.69 -0.25 19.02
C TRP A 136 7.78 0.40 18.16
N GLU A 137 8.79 -0.39 17.80
CA GLU A 137 9.89 0.09 16.98
C GLU A 137 9.42 0.48 15.56
N PRO A 138 9.89 1.61 15.00
CA PRO A 138 9.55 1.99 13.62
C PRO A 138 9.89 0.90 12.59
N ALA A 139 11.00 0.17 12.76
CA ALA A 139 11.37 -0.94 11.89
C ALA A 139 10.34 -2.09 11.93
N PHE A 140 9.77 -2.36 13.10
CA PHE A 140 8.72 -3.37 13.27
C PHE A 140 7.42 -2.99 12.55
N LEU A 141 7.07 -1.71 12.58
CA LEU A 141 5.91 -1.13 11.89
C LEU A 141 6.11 -1.10 10.38
N ALA A 142 7.31 -0.73 9.90
CA ALA A 142 7.66 -0.71 8.49
C ALA A 142 7.49 -2.10 7.83
N ALA A 143 7.75 -3.17 8.57
CA ALA A 143 7.52 -4.54 8.11
C ALA A 143 6.02 -4.94 8.05
N ARG A 144 5.10 -4.10 8.56
CA ARG A 144 3.66 -4.39 8.70
C ARG A 144 2.78 -3.19 8.32
N PRO A 145 2.87 -2.71 7.07
CA PRO A 145 2.17 -1.50 6.63
C PRO A 145 0.65 -1.59 6.74
N MET A 146 0.07 -2.80 6.79
CA MET A 146 -1.37 -3.00 7.00
C MET A 146 -1.89 -2.33 8.28
N LEU A 147 -1.08 -2.23 9.33
CA LEU A 147 -1.48 -1.58 10.57
C LEU A 147 -1.80 -0.08 10.37
N LEU A 148 -1.05 0.59 9.51
CA LEU A 148 -1.23 2.00 9.19
C LEU A 148 -2.44 2.27 8.28
N SER A 149 -3.03 1.21 7.71
CA SER A 149 -4.24 1.30 6.89
C SER A 149 -5.54 1.19 7.69
N LEU A 150 -5.45 0.73 8.94
CA LEU A 150 -6.59 0.58 9.84
C LEU A 150 -6.97 1.93 10.45
N SER A 151 -8.25 2.10 10.79
CA SER A 151 -8.70 3.31 11.50
C SER A 151 -8.13 3.33 12.91
N LEU A 152 -7.32 4.36 13.20
CA LEU A 152 -6.73 4.57 14.51
C LEU A 152 -7.82 4.73 15.57
N GLU A 153 -8.73 5.68 15.35
CA GLU A 153 -9.74 6.12 16.31
C GLU A 153 -10.87 5.09 16.47
N LYS A 154 -11.32 4.48 15.37
CA LYS A 154 -12.47 3.58 15.40
C LYS A 154 -12.12 2.12 15.69
N ARG A 155 -10.85 1.74 15.56
CA ARG A 155 -10.44 0.33 15.67
C ARG A 155 -9.23 0.13 16.57
N ILE A 156 -8.13 0.84 16.33
CA ILE A 156 -6.88 0.58 17.06
C ILE A 156 -7.00 1.03 18.51
N ILE A 157 -7.41 2.28 18.76
CA ILE A 157 -7.52 2.86 20.09
C ILE A 157 -8.47 2.06 20.99
N PRO A 158 -9.75 1.79 20.61
CA PRO A 158 -10.67 1.03 21.45
C PRO A 158 -10.11 -0.35 21.83
N ARG A 159 -9.45 -1.03 20.88
CA ARG A 159 -8.86 -2.35 21.13
C ARG A 159 -7.66 -2.27 22.08
N CYS A 160 -6.80 -1.27 21.92
CA CYS A 160 -5.66 -1.07 22.82
C CYS A 160 -6.12 -0.72 24.24
N SER A 161 -7.16 0.12 24.38
CA SER A 161 -7.76 0.46 25.68
C SER A 161 -8.29 -0.78 26.40
N ILE A 162 -9.12 -1.58 25.73
CA ILE A 162 -9.66 -2.83 26.30
C ILE A 162 -8.53 -3.76 26.74
N LEU A 163 -7.57 -4.03 25.85
CA LEU A 163 -6.49 -4.96 26.14
C LEU A 163 -5.59 -4.46 27.27
N SER A 164 -5.46 -3.14 27.42
CA SER A 164 -4.68 -2.57 28.51
C SER A 164 -5.43 -2.64 29.83
N ILE A 165 -6.74 -2.34 29.87
CA ILE A 165 -7.58 -2.54 31.06
C ILE A 165 -7.50 -3.99 31.54
N LEU A 166 -7.64 -4.95 30.61
CA LEU A 166 -7.57 -6.37 30.95
C LEU A 166 -6.18 -6.79 31.44
N LEU A 167 -5.11 -6.21 30.89
CA LEU A 167 -3.74 -6.45 31.37
C LEU A 167 -3.55 -5.91 32.80
N TRP A 168 -4.00 -4.67 33.06
CA TRP A 168 -3.92 -4.02 34.38
C TRP A 168 -4.72 -4.77 35.45
N LYS A 169 -5.88 -5.33 35.08
CA LYS A 169 -6.69 -6.17 35.98
C LYS A 169 -6.17 -7.61 36.11
N GLY A 170 -5.02 -7.94 35.51
CA GLY A 170 -4.41 -9.28 35.58
C GLY A 170 -5.17 -10.37 34.81
N LEU A 171 -6.12 -9.99 33.94
CA LEU A 171 -6.96 -10.92 33.17
C LEU A 171 -6.28 -11.40 31.88
N LEU A 172 -5.16 -10.78 31.50
CA LEU A 172 -4.29 -11.21 30.41
C LEU A 172 -2.88 -11.50 30.94
N SER A 173 -2.33 -12.64 30.55
CA SER A 173 -1.01 -13.11 30.99
C SER A 173 0.17 -12.48 30.24
N SER A 174 -0.08 -11.79 29.12
CA SER A 174 0.98 -11.19 28.32
C SER A 174 0.47 -9.96 27.55
N LYS A 175 1.41 -9.07 27.20
CA LYS A 175 1.16 -7.94 26.30
C LYS A 175 0.62 -8.44 24.96
N PHE A 176 -0.35 -7.72 24.42
CA PHE A 176 -0.99 -8.08 23.16
C PHE A 176 -0.09 -7.77 21.95
N GLY A 177 -0.10 -8.68 20.97
CA GLY A 177 0.62 -8.50 19.72
C GLY A 177 -0.25 -7.96 18.58
N VAL A 178 0.40 -7.73 17.43
CA VAL A 178 -0.23 -7.29 16.17
C VAL A 178 -1.45 -8.14 15.80
N HIS A 179 -1.36 -9.47 15.95
CA HIS A 179 -2.44 -10.38 15.58
C HIS A 179 -3.76 -10.04 16.29
N THR A 180 -3.70 -9.64 17.57
CA THR A 180 -4.88 -9.25 18.34
C THR A 180 -5.57 -8.01 17.76
N LEU A 181 -4.78 -7.02 17.32
CA LEU A 181 -5.31 -5.81 16.68
C LEU A 181 -5.89 -6.09 15.28
N LEU A 182 -5.46 -7.17 14.62
CA LEU A 182 -5.92 -7.58 13.30
C LEU A 182 -7.16 -8.48 13.31
N LEU A 183 -7.57 -9.03 14.46
CA LEU A 183 -8.77 -9.88 14.58
C LEU A 183 -10.03 -9.26 13.93
N SER A 184 -10.95 -10.09 13.45
CA SER A 184 -12.22 -9.58 12.92
C SER A 184 -13.00 -8.83 14.03
N LYS A 185 -14.03 -8.04 13.66
CA LYS A 185 -14.87 -7.37 14.66
C LYS A 185 -15.55 -8.40 15.56
N LYS A 186 -16.06 -9.48 14.96
CA LYS A 186 -16.74 -10.59 15.65
C LYS A 186 -15.81 -11.29 16.64
N ASP A 187 -14.65 -11.76 16.17
CA ASP A 187 -13.73 -12.51 17.04
C ASP A 187 -13.21 -11.67 18.20
N PHE A 188 -12.96 -10.37 17.95
CA PHE A 188 -12.53 -9.47 19.01
C PHE A 188 -13.62 -9.26 20.05
N LEU A 189 -14.88 -9.09 19.62
CA LEU A 189 -16.03 -8.95 20.51
C LEU A 189 -16.21 -10.18 21.40
N GLU A 190 -16.27 -11.37 20.82
CA GLU A 190 -16.47 -12.62 21.55
C GLU A 190 -15.34 -12.87 22.54
N LYS A 191 -14.09 -12.69 22.09
CA LYS A 191 -12.90 -13.03 22.89
C LYS A 191 -12.61 -12.06 24.02
N TYR A 192 -12.92 -10.76 23.86
CA TYR A 192 -12.51 -9.73 24.82
C TYR A 192 -13.65 -8.89 25.38
N VAL A 193 -14.72 -8.65 24.62
CA VAL A 193 -15.82 -7.76 25.07
C VAL A 193 -16.90 -8.54 25.78
N VAL A 194 -17.46 -9.58 25.16
CA VAL A 194 -18.49 -10.42 25.78
C VAL A 194 -17.92 -11.18 26.96
N LYS A 195 -16.73 -11.78 26.79
CA LYS A 195 -16.08 -12.59 27.83
C LYS A 195 -15.79 -11.83 29.13
N TYR A 196 -15.41 -10.56 29.05
CA TYR A 196 -14.98 -9.79 30.22
C TYR A 196 -15.91 -8.62 30.55
N GLY A 197 -16.90 -8.30 29.72
CA GLY A 197 -17.75 -7.12 29.87
C GLY A 197 -18.63 -7.13 31.12
N GLU A 198 -19.07 -8.31 31.57
CA GLU A 198 -19.83 -8.44 32.83
C GLU A 198 -18.93 -8.25 34.06
N GLN A 199 -17.71 -8.79 34.01
CA GLN A 199 -16.73 -8.70 35.10
C GLN A 199 -16.07 -7.31 35.16
N VAL A 200 -15.92 -6.65 34.02
CA VAL A 200 -15.19 -5.39 33.84
C VAL A 200 -16.03 -4.45 32.97
N PRO A 201 -16.99 -3.71 33.56
CA PRO A 201 -17.85 -2.78 32.82
C PRO A 201 -17.08 -1.75 31.98
N GLU A 202 -15.87 -1.36 32.40
CA GLU A 202 -15.00 -0.43 31.67
C GLU A 202 -14.60 -0.94 30.27
N VAL A 203 -14.66 -2.25 30.03
CA VAL A 203 -14.44 -2.86 28.70
C VAL A 203 -15.50 -2.40 27.70
N LEU A 204 -16.76 -2.30 28.14
CA LEU A 204 -17.86 -1.84 27.27
C LEU A 204 -17.71 -0.35 26.95
N GLU A 205 -17.31 0.46 27.94
CA GLU A 205 -17.05 1.88 27.76
C GLU A 205 -15.87 2.14 26.82
N ALA A 206 -14.78 1.39 26.98
CA ALA A 206 -13.62 1.44 26.07
C ALA A 206 -14.01 1.04 24.63
N TYR A 207 -14.85 0.01 24.46
CA TYR A 207 -15.29 -0.42 23.14
C TYR A 207 -16.14 0.63 22.42
N GLN A 208 -16.93 1.40 23.18
CA GLN A 208 -17.71 2.53 22.67
C GLN A 208 -16.85 3.77 22.37
N GLY A 209 -15.56 3.76 22.72
CA GLY A 209 -14.65 4.87 22.52
C GLY A 209 -14.81 6.01 23.53
N LYS A 210 -15.38 5.73 24.70
CA LYS A 210 -15.60 6.72 25.77
C LYS A 210 -14.38 6.92 26.68
N LEU A 211 -13.37 6.06 26.57
CA LEU A 211 -12.16 6.11 27.39
C LEU A 211 -10.95 6.52 26.55
N GLU A 212 -10.14 7.42 27.10
CA GLU A 212 -8.86 7.83 26.51
C GLU A 212 -7.79 6.76 26.75
N PHE A 213 -6.96 6.51 25.74
CA PHE A 213 -5.83 5.59 25.86
C PHE A 213 -4.58 6.32 26.36
N VAL A 214 -4.19 6.08 27.62
CA VAL A 214 -3.06 6.77 28.24
C VAL A 214 -1.70 6.16 27.84
N GLY A 215 -1.66 4.84 27.59
CA GLY A 215 -0.45 4.09 27.22
C GLY A 215 -0.35 2.75 27.94
N ILE A 216 0.67 1.95 27.62
CA ILE A 216 1.05 0.77 28.42
C ILE A 216 2.33 1.16 29.18
N GLU A 217 2.30 1.15 30.51
CA GLU A 217 3.49 1.47 31.30
C GLU A 217 4.68 0.58 30.93
N ALA A 218 5.86 1.20 30.92
CA ALA A 218 7.13 0.60 30.53
C ALA A 218 7.70 -0.32 31.63
N GLY A 219 6.93 -1.33 32.04
CA GLY A 219 7.41 -2.49 32.78
C GLY A 219 7.50 -3.68 31.84
N ASP A 220 8.69 -4.24 31.68
CA ASP A 220 9.03 -5.43 30.90
C ASP A 220 8.84 -5.37 29.38
N GLN A 221 9.98 -5.20 28.72
CA GLN A 221 10.13 -5.36 27.28
C GLN A 221 9.60 -6.72 26.86
N CYS A 222 8.76 -6.75 25.82
CA CYS A 222 8.54 -7.97 25.08
C CYS A 222 9.87 -8.30 24.39
N LYS A 223 10.68 -9.23 24.92
CA LYS A 223 11.78 -9.84 24.17
C LYS A 223 11.19 -10.54 22.96
N GLN A 224 10.98 -9.81 21.87
CA GLN A 224 10.52 -10.38 20.63
C GLN A 224 11.68 -11.21 20.07
N LYS A 225 11.52 -12.54 20.09
CA LYS A 225 12.48 -13.47 19.49
C LYS A 225 12.82 -12.97 18.08
N LYS A 226 14.09 -12.60 17.87
CA LYS A 226 14.66 -12.55 16.52
C LYS A 226 14.36 -13.90 15.89
N ARG A 227 13.49 -13.94 14.88
CA ARG A 227 13.47 -15.08 13.96
C ARG A 227 14.81 -15.06 13.25
N GLY A 228 15.78 -15.80 13.79
CA GLY A 228 16.99 -16.13 13.06
C GLY A 228 16.54 -16.81 11.77
N ARG A 229 16.81 -16.18 10.62
CA ARG A 229 16.85 -16.91 9.36
C ARG A 229 18.05 -17.85 9.45
N GLY A 230 17.83 -19.02 10.03
CA GLY A 230 18.74 -20.13 9.87
C GLY A 230 18.68 -20.57 8.40
N SER A 231 19.58 -20.03 7.58
CA SER A 231 19.91 -20.67 6.31
C SER A 231 20.63 -21.99 6.63
N LYS A 232 19.87 -23.08 6.76
CA LYS A 232 20.42 -24.40 6.50
C LYS A 232 20.61 -24.51 4.99
N LYS A 233 21.80 -24.16 4.49
CA LYS A 233 22.24 -24.62 3.18
C LYS A 233 22.55 -26.12 3.33
N HIS A 234 21.64 -26.96 2.87
CA HIS A 234 21.96 -28.35 2.55
C HIS A 234 22.56 -28.33 1.15
N TYR A 235 23.89 -28.40 1.05
CA TYR A 235 24.53 -28.85 -0.17
C TYR A 235 24.48 -30.37 -0.15
N GLY A 236 23.54 -30.93 -0.89
CA GLY A 236 23.49 -32.35 -1.22
C GLY A 236 24.49 -32.63 -2.34
N ASN A 237 25.41 -33.53 -2.03
CA ASN A 237 26.30 -34.30 -2.90
C ASN A 237 25.71 -34.58 -4.29
N TRP A 238 26.46 -34.25 -5.34
CA TRP A 238 26.39 -34.95 -6.63
C TRP A 238 27.66 -35.78 -6.75
N GLN A 239 27.52 -37.11 -6.70
CA GLN A 239 28.56 -38.04 -7.12
C GLN A 239 28.07 -38.77 -8.37
N LEU A 240 28.93 -38.69 -9.40
CA LEU A 240 29.03 -39.44 -10.67
C LEU A 240 27.86 -39.32 -11.65
#